data_AF-A0A819VDT9-F1
#
_entry.id   AF-A0A819VDT9-F1
#
_cell.length_a   1.000
_cell.length_b   1.000
_cell.length_c   1.000
_cell.angle_alpha   90.00
_cell.angle_beta   90.00
_cell.angle_gamma   90.00
#
_symmetry.space_group_name_H-M   'P 1'
#
loop_
_entity.id
_entity.type
_entity.pdbx_description
1 polymer ?
#
loop_
_entity_poly.entity_id
_entity_poly.type
_entity_poly.pdbx_seq_one_letter_code
_entity_poly.pdbx_strand_id
1 'polypeptide(L)'
;MISRNHSKVSNTDLSKNAFVMMMNSQSNPPKDSRPQLFSSNCPILCGTSGYSYRRWHTGPTNQNYYPDKNEFDYYSTEFNTVEVNSTFYNIPPESTFKGWAKKAPRPSFLYTVKANKFFTHMKKLNIDEMWIERWETFWNKCKLLQSHLGPV
;
A
#
# COMPACT_ATOMS: atom_id res chain seq x y z
N MET A 1 -8.61 -7.60 -81.91
CA MET A 1 -7.73 -8.78 -82.10
C MET A 1 -6.85 -8.90 -80.87
N ILE A 2 -6.79 -10.09 -80.27
CA ILE A 2 -6.20 -10.43 -78.97
C ILE A 2 -4.66 -10.49 -79.05
N SER A 3 -3.94 -10.01 -78.02
CA SER A 3 -2.79 -10.68 -77.34
C SER A 3 -2.17 -9.74 -76.28
N ARG A 4 -2.36 -9.96 -74.97
CA ARG A 4 -1.48 -10.69 -74.02
C ARG A 4 0.02 -10.33 -74.16
N ASN A 5 0.65 -9.67 -73.17
CA ASN A 5 1.16 -10.28 -71.93
C ASN A 5 2.10 -9.36 -71.09
N HIS A 6 1.96 -9.52 -69.77
CA HIS A 6 2.96 -9.50 -68.69
C HIS A 6 3.90 -8.30 -68.47
N SER A 7 3.56 -7.49 -67.47
CA SER A 7 4.53 -6.94 -66.52
C SER A 7 4.15 -7.37 -65.10
N LYS A 8 5.08 -8.09 -64.46
CA LYS A 8 5.00 -8.67 -63.12
C LYS A 8 4.70 -7.59 -62.07
N VAL A 9 3.59 -7.74 -61.34
CA VAL A 9 3.43 -7.09 -60.03
C VAL A 9 3.96 -8.07 -58.99
N SER A 10 5.00 -7.63 -58.30
CA SER A 10 5.68 -8.36 -57.24
C SER A 10 4.73 -8.70 -56.09
N ASN A 11 4.85 -9.94 -55.65
CA ASN A 11 4.04 -10.56 -54.62
C ASN A 11 4.52 -10.11 -53.22
N THR A 12 4.18 -8.90 -52.80
CA THR A 12 4.47 -8.40 -51.45
C THR A 12 3.40 -7.42 -50.99
N ASP A 13 2.18 -7.89 -50.73
CA ASP A 13 1.25 -7.16 -49.83
C ASP A 13 0.07 -8.03 -49.33
N LEU A 14 0.29 -9.34 -49.12
CA LEU A 14 -0.71 -10.22 -48.52
C LEU A 14 -0.67 -10.26 -46.98
N SER A 15 0.35 -9.69 -46.33
CA SER A 15 0.45 -9.65 -44.86
C SER A 15 -0.19 -8.42 -44.21
N LYS A 16 -0.37 -7.31 -44.95
CA LYS A 16 -0.96 -6.07 -44.40
C LYS A 16 -2.48 -6.11 -44.35
N ASN A 17 -3.14 -6.88 -45.23
CA ASN A 17 -4.60 -6.97 -45.26
C ASN A 17 -5.19 -8.00 -44.27
N ALA A 18 -4.39 -8.94 -43.75
CA ALA A 18 -4.83 -9.86 -42.70
C ALA A 18 -4.95 -9.15 -41.32
N PHE A 19 -4.07 -8.18 -41.06
CA PHE A 19 -4.05 -7.44 -39.79
C PHE A 19 -5.25 -6.50 -39.64
N VAL A 20 -5.71 -5.91 -40.75
CA VAL A 20 -6.86 -4.99 -40.77
C VAL A 20 -8.20 -5.75 -40.64
N MET A 21 -8.31 -6.98 -41.17
CA MET A 21 -9.54 -7.76 -41.06
C MET A 21 -9.75 -8.42 -39.69
N MET A 22 -8.70 -8.69 -38.89
CA MET A 22 -8.86 -9.23 -37.53
C MET A 22 -9.25 -8.18 -36.49
N MET A 23 -9.18 -6.89 -36.80
CA MET A 23 -9.45 -5.79 -35.85
C MET A 23 -10.90 -5.29 -35.83
N ASN A 24 -11.76 -5.73 -36.77
CA ASN A 24 -13.14 -5.23 -36.88
C ASN A 24 -14.22 -6.21 -36.41
N SER A 25 -13.87 -7.25 -35.64
CA SER A 25 -14.84 -8.21 -35.10
C SER A 25 -14.89 -8.27 -33.57
N GLN A 26 -14.49 -7.21 -32.86
CA GLN A 26 -14.66 -7.14 -31.42
C GLN A 26 -15.75 -6.12 -31.07
N SER A 27 -16.89 -6.62 -30.63
CA SER A 27 -17.92 -5.83 -29.95
C SER A 27 -17.29 -5.08 -28.78
N ASN A 28 -17.61 -3.79 -28.63
CA ASN A 28 -17.18 -2.99 -27.48
C ASN A 28 -17.45 -3.74 -26.17
N PRO A 29 -16.45 -3.91 -25.27
CA PRO A 29 -16.68 -4.52 -23.98
C PRO A 29 -17.62 -3.63 -23.14
N PRO A 30 -18.41 -4.21 -22.21
CA PRO A 30 -19.27 -3.43 -21.33
C PRO A 30 -18.44 -2.40 -20.56
N LYS A 31 -18.96 -1.18 -20.39
CA LYS A 31 -18.28 -0.05 -19.70
C LYS A 31 -17.89 -0.30 -18.23
N ASP A 32 -18.13 -1.49 -17.69
CA ASP A 32 -17.87 -1.87 -16.30
C ASP A 32 -17.02 -3.14 -16.14
N SER A 33 -16.17 -3.49 -17.10
CA SER A 33 -15.20 -4.57 -16.95
C SER A 33 -13.94 -4.11 -16.21
N ARG A 34 -14.07 -3.53 -15.01
CA ARG A 34 -12.93 -3.52 -14.09
C ARG A 34 -12.69 -4.97 -13.69
N PRO A 35 -11.51 -5.57 -13.93
CA PRO A 35 -11.23 -6.88 -13.38
C PRO A 35 -11.45 -6.78 -11.88
N GLN A 36 -12.27 -7.68 -11.32
CA GLN A 36 -12.43 -7.86 -9.88
C GLN A 36 -11.07 -8.36 -9.36
N LEU A 37 -10.11 -7.43 -9.21
CA LEU A 37 -8.73 -7.68 -8.79
C LEU A 37 -8.63 -8.04 -7.29
N PHE A 38 -9.76 -8.02 -6.59
CA PHE A 38 -9.83 -8.28 -5.17
C PHE A 38 -10.55 -9.61 -4.95
N SER A 39 -9.80 -10.60 -4.46
CA SER A 39 -10.38 -11.77 -3.81
C SER A 39 -11.36 -11.29 -2.75
N SER A 40 -12.60 -11.77 -2.80
CA SER A 40 -13.71 -11.43 -1.90
C SER A 40 -13.46 -11.76 -0.42
N ASN A 41 -12.28 -12.31 -0.09
CA ASN A 41 -11.88 -12.73 1.26
C ASN A 41 -10.72 -11.91 1.86
N CYS A 42 -10.30 -10.79 1.26
CA CYS A 42 -9.31 -9.91 1.88
C CYS A 42 -10.01 -8.83 2.73
N PRO A 43 -9.86 -8.83 4.08
CA PRO A 43 -10.50 -7.82 4.91
C PRO A 43 -9.94 -6.42 4.61
N ILE A 44 -10.83 -5.46 4.38
CA ILE A 44 -10.46 -4.04 4.29
C ILE A 44 -10.31 -3.49 5.72
N LEU A 45 -9.14 -2.97 6.05
CA LEU A 45 -8.88 -2.35 7.34
C LEU A 45 -8.78 -0.84 7.19
N CYS A 46 -9.63 -0.12 7.93
CA CYS A 46 -9.59 1.34 8.01
C CYS A 46 -8.95 1.77 9.33
N GLY A 47 -8.13 2.82 9.25
CA GLY A 47 -7.43 3.43 10.38
C GLY A 47 -6.82 4.77 9.96
N THR A 48 -6.16 5.45 10.90
CA THR A 48 -5.49 6.74 10.66
C THR A 48 -3.98 6.62 10.81
N SER A 49 -3.28 7.65 10.32
CA SER A 49 -1.82 7.78 10.44
C SER A 49 -1.39 8.26 11.82
N GLY A 50 -1.79 7.57 12.88
CA GLY A 50 -1.53 7.91 14.28
C GLY A 50 -2.83 8.00 15.09
N TYR A 51 -2.71 7.96 16.42
CA TYR A 51 -3.85 7.88 17.35
C TYR A 51 -3.83 8.95 18.45
N SER A 52 -2.83 9.83 18.44
CA SER A 52 -2.59 10.82 19.50
C SER A 52 -2.40 12.19 18.86
N TYR A 53 -3.42 13.04 18.97
CA TYR A 53 -3.38 14.39 18.43
C TYR A 53 -4.01 15.36 19.41
N ARG A 54 -3.27 16.40 19.79
CA ARG A 54 -3.78 17.44 20.70
C ARG A 54 -5.11 18.05 20.23
N ARG A 55 -5.29 18.19 18.91
CA ARG A 55 -6.49 18.76 18.30
C ARG A 55 -7.73 17.87 18.48
N TRP A 56 -7.55 16.58 18.69
CA TRP A 56 -8.65 15.64 18.93
C TRP A 56 -9.30 15.88 20.30
N HIS A 57 -8.54 16.36 21.30
CA HIS A 57 -9.10 16.75 22.59
C HIS A 57 -10.02 17.96 22.51
N THR A 58 -9.78 18.91 21.60
CA THR A 58 -10.50 20.19 21.63
C THR A 58 -11.74 20.23 20.73
N GLY A 59 -11.93 19.22 19.87
CA GLY A 59 -13.06 19.14 18.94
C GLY A 59 -13.22 20.39 18.04
N PRO A 60 -14.16 20.39 17.09
CA PRO A 60 -14.59 21.61 16.40
C PRO A 60 -15.46 22.52 17.29
N THR A 61 -16.05 21.94 18.35
CA THR A 61 -17.11 22.54 19.18
C THR A 61 -16.69 22.79 20.64
N ASN A 62 -15.40 22.71 20.99
CA ASN A 62 -14.89 22.73 22.37
C ASN A 62 -15.42 21.58 23.26
N GLN A 63 -15.88 20.48 22.66
CA GLN A 63 -16.20 19.25 23.37
C GLN A 63 -14.98 18.32 23.39
N ASN A 64 -14.61 17.82 24.57
CA ASN A 64 -13.61 16.77 24.71
C ASN A 64 -14.12 15.49 24.07
N TYR A 65 -13.60 15.15 22.88
CA TYR A 65 -13.94 13.91 22.19
C TYR A 65 -13.27 12.68 22.81
N TYR A 66 -12.21 12.88 23.62
CA TYR A 66 -11.40 11.80 24.16
C TYR A 66 -11.23 11.94 25.67
N PRO A 67 -11.32 10.84 26.45
CA PRO A 67 -10.88 10.85 27.83
C PRO A 67 -9.36 11.02 27.88
N ASP A 68 -8.88 12.07 28.55
CA ASP A 68 -7.49 12.56 28.59
C ASP A 68 -6.39 11.52 28.86
N LYS A 69 -6.71 10.31 29.35
CA LYS A 69 -5.71 9.34 29.82
C LYS A 69 -5.48 8.13 28.93
N ASN A 70 -6.35 7.83 27.95
CA ASN A 70 -6.28 6.58 27.20
C ASN A 70 -6.64 6.73 25.71
N GLU A 71 -6.02 7.68 25.01
CA GLU A 71 -6.27 7.96 23.57
C GLU A 71 -6.20 6.70 22.70
N PHE A 72 -5.18 5.87 22.88
CA PHE A 72 -5.05 4.63 22.11
C PHE A 72 -6.17 3.65 22.43
N ASP A 73 -6.59 3.52 23.69
CA ASP A 73 -7.60 2.53 24.07
C ASP A 73 -8.92 2.89 23.42
N TYR A 74 -9.31 4.17 23.47
CA TYR A 74 -10.47 4.68 22.75
C TYR A 74 -10.31 4.56 21.23
N TYR A 75 -9.16 4.95 20.66
CA TYR A 75 -8.91 4.80 19.22
C TYR A 75 -9.12 3.35 18.75
N SER A 76 -8.69 2.40 19.58
CA SER A 76 -8.70 0.98 19.26
C SER A 76 -10.09 0.32 19.37
N THR A 77 -11.10 1.02 19.93
CA THR A 77 -12.51 0.60 19.85
C THR A 77 -13.14 0.95 18.50
N GLU A 78 -12.67 2.02 17.86
CA GLU A 78 -13.24 2.52 16.60
C GLU A 78 -12.54 1.95 15.36
N PHE A 79 -11.23 1.70 15.43
CA PHE A 79 -10.42 1.32 14.28
C PHE A 79 -9.74 -0.03 14.44
N ASN A 80 -9.59 -0.72 13.30
CA ASN A 80 -9.01 -2.05 13.27
C ASN A 80 -7.51 -2.06 13.02
N THR A 81 -6.92 -0.93 12.65
CA THR A 81 -5.50 -0.76 12.37
C THR A 81 -5.05 0.66 12.67
N VAL A 82 -3.74 0.88 12.81
CA VAL A 82 -3.15 2.22 12.88
C VAL A 82 -1.79 2.25 12.20
N GLU A 83 -1.47 3.35 11.52
CA GLU A 83 -0.11 3.61 11.06
C GLU A 83 0.69 4.34 12.16
N VAL A 84 1.76 3.70 12.62
CA VAL A 84 2.73 4.26 13.55
C VAL A 84 3.67 5.18 12.79
N ASN A 85 3.53 6.49 13.04
CA ASN A 85 4.32 7.54 12.40
C ASN A 85 5.60 7.93 13.16
N SER A 86 5.70 7.61 14.45
CA SER A 86 6.85 8.01 15.27
C SER A 86 8.17 7.45 14.75
N THR A 87 8.13 6.24 14.18
CA THR A 87 9.26 5.54 13.55
C THR A 87 9.88 6.29 12.38
N PHE A 88 9.11 7.17 11.72
CA PHE A 88 9.61 8.02 10.64
C PHE A 88 10.71 8.96 11.12
N TYR A 89 10.56 9.53 12.32
CA TYR A 89 11.46 10.53 12.86
C TYR A 89 12.62 9.93 13.64
N ASN A 90 12.35 8.91 14.44
CA ASN A 90 13.34 8.18 15.23
C ASN A 90 12.95 6.71 15.33
N ILE A 91 13.91 5.80 15.47
CA ILE A 91 13.63 4.37 15.69
C ILE A 91 13.50 4.14 17.20
N PRO A 92 12.30 3.86 17.75
CA PRO A 92 12.11 3.65 19.18
C PRO A 92 12.91 2.44 19.72
N PRO A 93 13.10 2.34 21.04
CA PRO A 93 13.68 1.13 21.65
C PRO A 93 12.74 -0.07 21.50
N GLU A 94 13.28 -1.28 21.65
CA GLU A 94 12.49 -2.53 21.57
C GLU A 94 11.32 -2.57 22.57
N SER A 95 11.50 -1.98 23.75
CA SER A 95 10.46 -1.91 24.79
C SER A 95 9.20 -1.23 24.29
N THR A 96 9.33 -0.23 23.41
CA THR A 96 8.19 0.45 22.79
C THR A 96 7.42 -0.49 21.85
N PHE A 97 8.10 -1.23 20.97
CA PHE A 97 7.45 -2.18 20.06
C PHE A 97 6.79 -3.33 20.83
N LYS A 98 7.47 -3.87 21.86
CA LYS A 98 6.89 -4.87 22.78
C LYS A 98 5.67 -4.31 23.51
N GLY A 99 5.71 -3.04 23.90
CA GLY A 99 4.57 -2.32 24.49
C GLY A 99 3.38 -2.23 23.55
N TRP A 100 3.60 -1.85 22.29
CA TRP A 100 2.54 -1.82 21.27
C TRP A 100 1.94 -3.20 21.01
N ALA A 101 2.77 -4.24 20.89
CA ALA A 101 2.30 -5.62 20.71
C ALA A 101 1.37 -6.05 21.85
N LYS A 102 1.75 -5.76 23.10
CA LYS A 102 0.93 -6.05 24.29
C LYS A 102 -0.36 -5.22 24.37
N LYS A 103 -0.35 -4.01 23.80
CA LYS A 103 -1.47 -3.07 23.88
C LYS A 103 -2.54 -3.31 22.81
N ALA A 104 -2.23 -4.08 21.75
CA ALA A 104 -3.21 -4.40 20.72
C ALA A 104 -4.50 -4.99 21.35
N PRO A 105 -5.68 -4.41 21.10
CA PRO A 105 -6.90 -4.78 21.84
C PRO A 105 -7.46 -6.15 21.43
N ARG A 106 -7.14 -6.61 20.22
CA ARG A 106 -7.68 -7.84 19.63
C ARG A 106 -6.66 -8.50 18.71
N PRO A 107 -6.71 -9.84 18.53
CA PRO A 107 -5.74 -10.58 17.70
C PRO A 107 -5.62 -10.07 16.26
N SER A 108 -6.70 -9.53 15.68
CA SER A 108 -6.72 -9.02 14.30
C SER A 108 -6.35 -7.53 14.18
N PHE A 109 -5.98 -6.86 15.27
CA PHE A 109 -5.49 -5.48 15.20
C PHE A 109 -4.10 -5.45 14.59
N LEU A 110 -3.89 -4.62 13.57
CA LEU A 110 -2.62 -4.50 12.89
C LEU A 110 -2.01 -3.12 13.07
N TYR A 111 -0.71 -3.07 13.31
CA TYR A 111 0.10 -1.86 13.21
C TYR A 111 0.79 -1.81 11.86
N THR A 112 0.54 -0.76 11.09
CA THR A 112 1.37 -0.40 9.94
C THR A 112 2.53 0.44 10.46
N VAL A 113 3.78 0.11 10.15
CA VAL A 113 4.94 0.84 10.70
C VAL A 113 5.59 1.68 9.62
N LYS A 114 5.60 3.00 9.78
CA LYS A 114 6.25 3.84 8.77
C LYS A 114 7.76 3.65 8.76
N ALA A 115 8.32 3.33 7.60
CA ALA A 115 9.77 3.31 7.42
C ALA A 115 10.44 4.63 7.86
N ASN A 116 11.58 4.52 8.54
CA ASN A 116 12.33 5.69 9.00
C ASN A 116 12.74 6.59 7.83
N LYS A 117 12.70 7.92 8.01
CA LYS A 117 13.07 8.91 6.99
C LYS A 117 14.49 8.71 6.44
N PHE A 118 15.37 8.07 7.22
CA PHE A 118 16.69 7.67 6.77
C PHE A 118 16.62 6.86 5.46
N PHE A 119 15.72 5.87 5.36
CA PHE A 119 15.64 5.00 4.20
C PHE A 119 15.09 5.71 2.96
N THR A 120 13.98 6.44 3.13
CA THR A 120 13.21 7.00 2.00
C THR A 120 13.62 8.42 1.61
N HIS A 121 14.03 9.25 2.56
CA HIS A 121 14.34 10.66 2.30
C HIS A 121 15.85 10.94 2.26
N MET A 122 16.61 10.38 3.21
CA MET A 122 18.05 10.63 3.29
C MET A 122 18.83 9.76 2.29
N LYS A 123 18.60 8.45 2.32
CA LYS A 123 19.24 7.50 1.39
C LYS A 123 18.47 7.36 0.08
N LYS A 124 17.20 7.78 0.01
CA LYS A 124 16.35 7.67 -1.19
C LYS A 124 16.34 6.27 -1.79
N LEU A 125 16.29 5.26 -0.93
CA LEU A 125 16.35 3.85 -1.29
C LEU A 125 17.65 3.43 -2.02
N ASN A 126 18.74 4.20 -1.88
CA ASN A 126 20.07 3.76 -2.27
C ASN A 126 20.60 2.77 -1.22
N ILE A 127 20.67 1.49 -1.61
CA ILE A 127 20.98 0.36 -0.75
C ILE A 127 22.50 0.16 -0.72
N ASP A 128 23.14 0.62 0.35
CA ASP A 128 24.53 0.33 0.69
C ASP A 128 24.63 -0.42 2.03
N GLU A 129 25.84 -0.76 2.46
CA GLU A 129 26.09 -1.53 3.68
C GLU A 129 25.43 -0.88 4.92
N MET A 130 25.59 0.44 5.08
CA MET A 130 24.95 1.18 6.17
C MET A 130 23.41 1.13 6.09
N TRP A 131 22.84 1.19 4.88
CA TRP A 131 21.40 1.03 4.70
C TRP A 131 20.93 -0.35 5.17
N ILE A 132 21.64 -1.41 4.77
CA ILE A 132 21.30 -2.80 5.10
C ILE A 132 21.36 -3.02 6.61
N GLU A 133 22.46 -2.63 7.26
CA GLU A 133 22.64 -2.76 8.72
C GLU A 133 21.52 -2.06 9.49
N ARG A 134 21.18 -0.83 9.06
CA ARG A 134 20.14 -0.04 9.71
C ARG A 134 18.75 -0.60 9.43
N TRP A 135 18.52 -1.14 8.24
CA TRP A 135 17.27 -1.82 7.88
C TRP A 135 17.08 -3.08 8.72
N GLU A 136 18.11 -3.92 8.87
CA GLU A 136 18.05 -5.12 9.69
C GLU A 136 17.72 -4.78 11.15
N THR A 137 18.38 -3.75 11.70
CA THR A 137 18.08 -3.27 13.06
C THR A 137 16.64 -2.79 13.19
N PHE A 138 16.14 -2.03 12.22
CA PHE A 138 14.76 -1.53 12.19
C PHE A 138 13.74 -2.66 12.04
N TRP A 139 13.98 -3.57 11.11
CA TRP A 139 13.13 -4.72 10.82
C TRP A 139 13.05 -5.69 11.99
N ASN A 140 14.17 -5.95 12.67
CA ASN A 140 14.20 -6.76 13.89
C ASN A 140 13.30 -6.18 14.99
N LYS A 141 13.23 -4.86 15.11
CA LYS A 141 12.30 -4.20 16.04
C LYS A 141 10.85 -4.30 15.57
N CYS A 142 10.58 -4.14 14.27
CA CYS A 142 9.22 -4.30 13.72
C CYS A 142 8.67 -5.70 14.00
N LYS A 143 9.48 -6.76 13.85
CA LYS A 143 9.11 -8.16 14.18
C LYS A 143 8.66 -8.36 15.62
N LEU A 144 9.02 -7.48 16.56
CA LEU A 144 8.54 -7.54 17.94
C LEU A 144 7.03 -7.25 18.08
N LEU A 145 6.37 -6.75 17.02
CA LEU A 145 4.92 -6.65 16.93
C LEU A 145 4.22 -8.00 16.72
N GLN A 146 4.97 -9.06 16.38
CA GLN A 146 4.47 -10.43 16.26
C GLN A 146 3.26 -10.52 15.30
N SER A 147 2.16 -11.16 15.72
CA SER A 147 0.93 -11.29 14.94
C SER A 147 0.25 -9.96 14.61
N HIS A 148 0.63 -8.87 15.26
CA HIS A 148 0.11 -7.52 15.02
C HIS A 148 0.95 -6.71 14.03
N LEU A 149 2.03 -7.28 13.48
CA LEU A 149 2.82 -6.62 12.45
C LEU A 149 2.04 -6.61 11.12
N GLY A 150 1.60 -5.42 10.70
CA GLY A 150 1.08 -5.17 9.37
C GLY A 150 2.18 -4.76 8.39
N PRO A 151 1.83 -4.02 7.32
CA PRO A 151 2.79 -3.47 6.37
C PRO A 151 3.83 -2.53 7.01
N VAL A 152 5.00 -2.42 6.38
CA VAL A 152 6.10 -1.52 6.77
C VAL A 152 6.56 -0.69 5.59
#